data_AF-A0A7W1NXB3-F1
#
_entry.id   AF-A0A7W1NXB3-F1
#
_cell.length_a   1.000
_cell.length_b   1.000
_cell.length_c   1.000
_cell.angle_alpha   90.00
_cell.angle_beta   90.00
_cell.angle_gamma   90.00
#
_symmetry.space_group_name_H-M   'P 1'
#
loop_
_entity.id
_entity.type
_entity.pdbx_description
1 polymer ?
#
loop_
_entity_poly.entity_id
_entity_poly.type
_entity_poly.pdbx_seq_one_letter_code
_entity_poly.pdbx_strand_id
1 'polypeptide(L)'
;MSFQQCLVQATIEKIKTSLMQHMPAGVQRDFYLWGISPTNANRDEFLQLIGMNQVINLASHILGSMVKPDDWQTLAEYSGLIHAYFMYELVSDDLAIGLSLLPSRDASVQTRKDILHSFNGAMVKRLSGVPNHSSELLEFIQPSTLNIDGYNQASANEKYMAHFRQFVKAQSNRTVESFELWPILVANVEACNALVEVTEYLEISPIIRQGFINRYASVSQSLDAHINMTLEELTNIGTHTVSVIPVLAYYIGVLTEVIDPQPEIKGVIEDGLLEDALATAATIIRILNDMGVVATYSTGKRTSLIHSLWKASENKPMNVQSITQLLCHVANKTEALTRFQKDILYGEFNICLHNLAYTESIEYGISIFGENLTYFAQLYRQSQMHLRDVLAGLDRRLKSNAVSNLINGFINFHEQIYTHRFDTTAGEYVA
;
A
#
# COMPACT_ATOMS: atom_id res chain seq x y z
N MET A 1 -7.92 -9.37 28.38
CA MET A 1 -8.09 -9.18 26.92
C MET A 1 -6.73 -8.82 26.36
N SER A 2 -6.26 -9.44 25.29
CA SER A 2 -4.99 -9.04 24.65
C SER A 2 -5.21 -7.81 23.76
N PHE A 3 -4.14 -7.05 23.48
CA PHE A 3 -4.22 -5.91 22.56
C PHE A 3 -4.74 -6.31 21.17
N GLN A 4 -4.31 -7.47 20.65
CA GLN A 4 -4.80 -8.01 19.39
C GLN A 4 -6.32 -8.24 19.40
N GLN A 5 -6.90 -8.69 20.51
CA GLN A 5 -8.36 -8.85 20.64
C GLN A 5 -9.08 -7.50 20.57
N CYS A 6 -8.54 -6.47 21.23
CA CYS A 6 -9.07 -5.10 21.12
C CYS A 6 -9.03 -4.60 19.67
N LEU A 7 -7.91 -4.82 18.97
CA LEU A 7 -7.74 -4.43 17.57
C LEU A 7 -8.74 -5.12 16.63
N VAL A 8 -8.92 -6.44 16.76
CA VAL A 8 -9.89 -7.20 15.96
C VAL A 8 -11.29 -6.64 16.15
N GLN A 9 -11.71 -6.44 17.41
CA GLN A 9 -13.03 -5.92 17.73
C GLN A 9 -13.25 -4.50 17.18
N ALA A 10 -12.30 -3.59 17.42
CA ALA A 10 -12.40 -2.22 16.95
C ALA A 10 -12.39 -2.13 15.42
N THR A 11 -11.53 -2.91 14.76
CA THR A 11 -11.45 -2.96 13.28
C THR A 11 -12.78 -3.36 12.67
N ILE A 12 -13.40 -4.44 13.16
CA ILE A 12 -14.70 -4.91 12.65
C ILE A 12 -15.79 -3.86 12.87
N GLU A 13 -15.88 -3.27 14.06
CA GLU A 13 -16.93 -2.29 14.35
C GLU A 13 -16.76 -1.01 13.51
N LYS A 14 -15.51 -0.58 13.26
CA LYS A 14 -15.23 0.57 12.40
C LYS A 14 -15.48 0.27 10.93
N ILE A 15 -15.13 -0.93 10.43
CA ILE A 15 -15.50 -1.38 9.07
C ILE A 15 -17.02 -1.37 8.92
N LYS A 16 -17.76 -1.98 9.86
CA LYS A 16 -19.23 -2.03 9.83
C LYS A 16 -19.83 -0.62 9.81
N THR A 17 -19.35 0.27 10.66
CA THR A 17 -19.81 1.66 10.73
C THR A 17 -19.53 2.39 9.41
N SER A 18 -18.31 2.25 8.90
CA SER A 18 -17.89 2.84 7.64
C SER A 18 -18.72 2.35 6.45
N LEU A 19 -18.96 1.04 6.33
CA LEU A 19 -19.81 0.46 5.29
C LEU A 19 -21.23 1.04 5.33
N MET A 20 -21.81 1.15 6.52
CA MET A 20 -23.17 1.67 6.69
C MET A 20 -23.28 3.17 6.38
N GLN A 21 -22.22 3.94 6.65
CA GLN A 21 -22.21 5.40 6.46
C GLN A 21 -21.81 5.81 5.04
N HIS A 22 -20.82 5.14 4.46
CA HIS A 22 -20.11 5.63 3.27
C HIS A 22 -20.34 4.78 2.02
N MET A 23 -20.62 3.48 2.17
CA MET A 23 -20.91 2.64 1.01
C MET A 23 -22.39 2.75 0.62
N PRO A 24 -22.71 3.10 -0.65
CA PRO A 24 -24.07 3.08 -1.15
C PRO A 24 -24.77 1.74 -0.88
N ALA A 25 -26.08 1.78 -0.65
CA ALA A 25 -26.86 0.58 -0.41
C ALA A 25 -26.88 -0.32 -1.65
N GLY A 26 -26.51 -1.59 -1.48
CA GLY A 26 -26.44 -2.54 -2.56
C GLY A 26 -25.87 -3.89 -2.12
N VAL A 27 -25.83 -4.83 -3.07
CA VAL A 27 -25.38 -6.21 -2.81
C VAL A 27 -23.95 -6.25 -2.29
N GLN A 28 -23.07 -5.39 -2.83
CA GLN A 28 -21.68 -5.29 -2.40
C GLN A 28 -21.56 -4.93 -0.91
N ARG A 29 -22.31 -3.91 -0.45
CA ARG A 29 -22.34 -3.55 0.97
C ARG A 29 -22.85 -4.69 1.83
N ASP A 30 -23.94 -5.34 1.41
CA ASP A 30 -24.51 -6.49 2.11
C ASP A 30 -23.49 -7.66 2.19
N PHE A 31 -22.69 -7.87 1.15
CA PHE A 31 -21.64 -8.89 1.10
C PHE A 31 -20.54 -8.63 2.12
N TYR A 32 -19.98 -7.41 2.18
CA TYR A 32 -18.96 -7.07 3.17
C TYR A 32 -19.51 -7.13 4.61
N LEU A 33 -20.73 -6.64 4.83
CA LEU A 33 -21.39 -6.71 6.15
C LEU A 33 -21.64 -8.16 6.60
N TRP A 34 -22.04 -9.03 5.67
CA TRP A 34 -22.14 -10.47 5.93
C TRP A 34 -20.77 -11.09 6.21
N GLY A 35 -19.75 -10.74 5.42
CA GLY A 35 -18.41 -11.29 5.52
C GLY A 35 -17.79 -11.09 6.91
N ILE A 36 -17.96 -9.90 7.50
CA ILE A 36 -17.46 -9.56 8.84
C ILE A 36 -18.43 -9.94 9.98
N SER A 37 -19.61 -10.49 9.66
CA SER A 37 -20.63 -10.86 10.64
C SER A 37 -20.18 -12.02 11.53
N PRO A 38 -20.53 -12.05 12.83
CA PRO A 38 -20.28 -13.21 13.68
C PRO A 38 -21.06 -14.47 13.23
N THR A 39 -22.05 -14.32 12.35
CA THR A 39 -22.81 -15.45 11.78
C THR A 39 -22.13 -16.13 10.59
N ASN A 40 -21.08 -15.51 10.03
CA ASN A 40 -20.28 -16.12 8.97
C ASN A 40 -19.25 -17.08 9.57
N ALA A 41 -19.38 -18.37 9.29
CA ALA A 41 -18.45 -19.40 9.77
C ALA A 41 -17.02 -19.21 9.24
N ASN A 42 -16.86 -18.56 8.08
CA ASN A 42 -15.58 -18.31 7.42
C ASN A 42 -15.15 -16.83 7.57
N ARG A 43 -15.52 -16.20 8.69
CA ARG A 43 -15.21 -14.79 8.96
C ARG A 43 -13.71 -14.50 8.95
N ASP A 44 -12.90 -15.36 9.56
CA ASP A 44 -11.44 -15.14 9.64
C ASP A 44 -10.77 -15.26 8.26
N GLU A 45 -11.25 -16.17 7.42
CA GLU A 45 -10.84 -16.28 6.01
C GLU A 45 -11.27 -15.05 5.22
N PHE A 46 -12.47 -14.53 5.47
CA PHE A 46 -12.93 -13.29 4.85
C PHE A 46 -12.07 -12.08 5.29
N LEU A 47 -11.73 -11.97 6.57
CA LEU A 47 -10.82 -10.92 7.06
C LEU A 47 -9.41 -11.05 6.46
N GLN A 48 -8.95 -12.27 6.18
CA GLN A 48 -7.71 -12.49 5.43
C GLN A 48 -7.83 -11.98 3.99
N LEU A 49 -8.94 -12.32 3.32
CA LEU A 49 -9.22 -11.97 1.93
C LEU A 49 -9.27 -10.45 1.71
N ILE A 50 -9.84 -9.70 2.67
CA ILE A 50 -9.88 -8.23 2.60
C ILE A 50 -8.62 -7.58 3.22
N GLY A 51 -7.55 -8.34 3.45
CA GLY A 51 -6.26 -7.86 3.96
C GLY A 51 -6.21 -7.47 5.44
N MET A 52 -7.32 -7.55 6.18
CA MET A 52 -7.43 -7.00 7.54
C MET A 52 -6.61 -7.76 8.58
N ASN A 53 -6.42 -9.07 8.41
CA ASN A 53 -5.60 -9.84 9.35
C ASN A 53 -4.15 -9.33 9.40
N GLN A 54 -3.56 -9.00 8.25
CA GLN A 54 -2.17 -8.51 8.20
C GLN A 54 -2.07 -7.10 8.76
N VAL A 55 -3.04 -6.23 8.45
CA VAL A 55 -3.12 -4.88 9.02
C VAL A 55 -3.23 -4.93 10.55
N ILE A 56 -4.05 -5.84 11.10
CA ILE A 56 -4.19 -6.05 12.55
C ILE A 56 -2.89 -6.61 13.14
N ASN A 57 -2.25 -7.58 12.49
CA ASN A 57 -0.99 -8.16 12.96
C ASN A 57 0.13 -7.12 13.00
N LEU A 58 0.23 -6.28 11.95
CA LEU A 58 1.14 -5.16 11.87
C LEU A 58 0.92 -4.20 13.05
N ALA A 59 -0.31 -3.71 13.23
CA ALA A 59 -0.65 -2.80 14.32
C ALA A 59 -0.34 -3.43 15.68
N SER A 60 -0.69 -4.71 15.87
CA SER A 60 -0.40 -5.43 17.12
C SER A 60 1.10 -5.59 17.38
N HIS A 61 1.90 -5.85 16.35
CA HIS A 61 3.34 -6.05 16.47
C HIS A 61 4.08 -4.77 16.81
N ILE A 62 3.74 -3.67 16.11
CA ILE A 62 4.41 -2.39 16.29
C ILE A 62 3.92 -1.69 17.55
N LEU A 63 2.60 -1.60 17.74
CA LEU A 63 2.01 -0.71 18.74
C LEU A 63 1.81 -1.38 20.10
N GLY A 64 1.69 -2.71 20.15
CA GLY A 64 1.29 -3.42 21.36
C GLY A 64 2.26 -3.27 22.54
N SER A 65 3.55 -3.06 22.26
CA SER A 65 4.58 -2.81 23.27
C SER A 65 4.82 -1.33 23.56
N MET A 66 4.20 -0.43 22.79
CA MET A 66 4.41 1.02 22.92
C MET A 66 3.52 1.67 23.97
N VAL A 67 2.40 1.03 24.32
CA VAL A 67 1.39 1.59 25.22
C VAL A 67 1.06 0.64 26.37
N LYS A 68 0.57 1.20 27.48
CA LYS A 68 0.15 0.41 28.64
C LYS A 68 -1.18 -0.30 28.35
N PRO A 69 -1.49 -1.40 29.06
CA PRO A 69 -2.76 -2.10 28.90
C PRO A 69 -4.02 -1.23 29.05
N ASP A 70 -3.95 -0.19 29.88
CA ASP A 70 -5.08 0.74 30.09
C ASP A 70 -5.40 1.58 28.84
N ASP A 71 -4.41 1.78 27.95
CA ASP A 71 -4.53 2.59 26.74
C ASP A 71 -4.89 1.75 25.50
N TRP A 72 -4.90 0.41 25.62
CA TRP A 72 -5.15 -0.51 24.51
C TRP A 72 -6.48 -0.29 23.82
N GLN A 73 -7.53 0.03 24.58
CA GLN A 73 -8.86 0.25 24.02
C GLN A 73 -8.88 1.53 23.16
N THR A 74 -8.37 2.64 23.69
CA THR A 74 -8.28 3.91 22.97
C THR A 74 -7.46 3.76 21.69
N LEU A 75 -6.28 3.15 21.79
CA LEU A 75 -5.43 2.92 20.61
C LEU A 75 -6.11 2.02 19.58
N ALA A 76 -6.80 0.96 20.02
CA ALA A 76 -7.55 0.09 19.11
C ALA A 76 -8.68 0.83 18.39
N GLU A 77 -9.36 1.77 19.05
CA GLU A 77 -10.41 2.58 18.42
C GLU A 77 -9.87 3.48 17.31
N TYR A 78 -8.71 4.10 17.50
CA TYR A 78 -8.01 4.84 16.44
C TYR A 78 -7.45 3.93 15.35
N SER A 79 -6.85 2.79 15.70
CA SER A 79 -6.40 1.81 14.70
C SER A 79 -7.56 1.32 13.83
N GLY A 80 -8.72 1.05 14.43
CA GLY A 80 -9.89 0.60 13.69
C GLY A 80 -10.36 1.59 12.61
N LEU A 81 -10.21 2.90 12.83
CA LEU A 81 -10.58 3.93 11.83
C LEU A 81 -9.72 3.82 10.57
N ILE A 82 -8.39 3.80 10.73
CA ILE A 82 -7.48 3.70 9.59
C ILE A 82 -7.53 2.32 8.93
N HIS A 83 -7.78 1.25 9.69
CA HIS A 83 -8.00 -0.09 9.15
C HIS A 83 -9.25 -0.15 8.26
N ALA A 84 -10.34 0.50 8.68
CA ALA A 84 -11.56 0.56 7.89
C ALA A 84 -11.34 1.28 6.54
N TYR A 85 -10.53 2.34 6.52
CA TYR A 85 -10.09 2.97 5.28
C TYR A 85 -9.25 2.00 4.41
N PHE A 86 -8.26 1.31 4.99
CA PHE A 86 -7.41 0.38 4.24
C PHE A 86 -8.15 -0.78 3.57
N MET A 87 -9.30 -1.19 4.10
CA MET A 87 -10.14 -2.18 3.42
C MET A 87 -10.55 -1.72 2.01
N TYR A 88 -10.81 -0.43 1.82
CA TYR A 88 -11.21 0.11 0.52
C TYR A 88 -10.02 0.36 -0.41
N GLU A 89 -8.82 0.54 0.14
CA GLU A 89 -7.60 0.78 -0.65
C GLU A 89 -7.24 -0.39 -1.56
N LEU A 90 -7.53 -1.61 -1.11
CA LEU A 90 -7.30 -2.83 -1.89
C LEU A 90 -7.88 -2.74 -3.31
N VAL A 91 -9.06 -2.12 -3.47
CA VAL A 91 -9.70 -2.01 -4.78
C VAL A 91 -8.95 -1.06 -5.72
N SER A 92 -8.35 0.00 -5.18
CA SER A 92 -7.55 0.92 -6.01
C SER A 92 -6.25 0.26 -6.47
N ASP A 93 -5.64 -0.58 -5.61
CA ASP A 93 -4.46 -1.36 -5.95
C ASP A 93 -4.78 -2.44 -6.99
N ASP A 94 -5.89 -3.17 -6.81
CA ASP A 94 -6.39 -4.16 -7.79
C ASP A 94 -6.65 -3.52 -9.17
N LEU A 95 -7.25 -2.32 -9.19
CA LEU A 95 -7.46 -1.59 -10.44
C LEU A 95 -6.16 -1.17 -11.13
N ALA A 96 -5.07 -0.98 -10.37
CA ALA A 96 -3.76 -0.59 -10.88
C ALA A 96 -2.93 -1.76 -11.43
N ILE A 97 -3.32 -3.01 -11.18
CA ILE A 97 -2.65 -4.21 -11.69
C ILE A 97 -2.56 -4.17 -13.22
N GLY A 98 -1.37 -4.32 -13.79
CA GLY A 98 -1.16 -4.33 -15.23
C GLY A 98 -1.17 -2.94 -15.89
N LEU A 99 -1.15 -1.86 -15.10
CA LEU A 99 -1.08 -0.48 -15.60
C LEU A 99 0.33 0.11 -15.59
N SER A 100 1.36 -0.66 -15.21
CA SER A 100 2.75 -0.22 -15.25
C SER A 100 3.26 0.07 -16.67
N LEU A 101 4.53 0.46 -16.76
CA LEU A 101 5.25 0.68 -18.01
C LEU A 101 5.45 -0.59 -18.85
N LEU A 102 5.11 -1.76 -18.32
CA LEU A 102 5.22 -3.02 -19.05
C LEU A 102 4.07 -3.13 -20.09
N PRO A 103 4.34 -3.61 -21.32
CA PRO A 103 3.30 -3.76 -22.33
C PRO A 103 2.18 -4.69 -21.86
N SER A 104 0.98 -4.12 -21.66
CA SER A 104 -0.22 -4.88 -21.34
C SER A 104 -1.03 -5.18 -22.60
N ARG A 105 -1.61 -6.39 -22.67
CA ARG A 105 -2.53 -6.80 -23.74
C ARG A 105 -4.00 -6.61 -23.37
N ASP A 106 -4.25 -6.08 -22.17
CA ASP A 106 -5.59 -5.88 -21.66
C ASP A 106 -6.24 -4.68 -22.34
N ALA A 107 -7.35 -4.93 -23.05
CA ALA A 107 -8.11 -3.91 -23.75
C ALA A 107 -8.75 -2.88 -22.79
N SER A 108 -8.85 -3.19 -21.50
CA SER A 108 -9.43 -2.32 -20.49
C SER A 108 -8.45 -1.30 -19.89
N VAL A 109 -7.15 -1.36 -20.23
CA VAL A 109 -6.08 -0.53 -19.64
C VAL A 109 -6.41 0.96 -19.64
N GLN A 110 -6.86 1.51 -20.77
CA GLN A 110 -7.17 2.95 -20.83
C GLN A 110 -8.36 3.31 -19.94
N THR A 111 -9.42 2.51 -19.98
CA THR A 111 -10.60 2.70 -19.12
C THR A 111 -10.23 2.65 -17.64
N ARG A 112 -9.37 1.70 -17.23
CA ARG A 112 -8.90 1.59 -15.83
C ARG A 112 -8.03 2.78 -15.43
N LYS A 113 -7.15 3.27 -16.30
CA LYS A 113 -6.38 4.51 -16.07
C LYS A 113 -7.30 5.71 -15.91
N ASP A 114 -8.31 5.87 -16.77
CA ASP A 114 -9.25 7.00 -16.70
C ASP A 114 -10.10 6.97 -15.41
N ILE A 115 -10.53 5.77 -15.00
CA ILE A 115 -11.21 5.55 -13.70
C ILE A 115 -10.30 5.95 -12.55
N LEU A 116 -9.06 5.46 -12.51
CA LEU A 116 -8.12 5.75 -11.42
C LEU A 116 -7.75 7.23 -11.35
N HIS A 117 -7.50 7.89 -12.49
CA HIS A 117 -7.24 9.33 -12.53
C HIS A 117 -8.42 10.13 -11.98
N SER A 118 -9.63 9.75 -12.35
CA SER A 118 -10.85 10.40 -11.86
C SER A 118 -11.07 10.16 -10.37
N PHE A 119 -10.86 8.93 -9.91
CA PHE A 119 -10.92 8.54 -8.50
C PHE A 119 -9.91 9.31 -7.64
N ASN A 120 -8.62 9.30 -8.04
CA ASN A 120 -7.56 10.05 -7.36
C ASN A 120 -7.86 11.55 -7.34
N GLY A 121 -8.36 12.09 -8.45
CA GLY A 121 -8.76 13.50 -8.54
C GLY A 121 -9.93 13.86 -7.62
N ALA A 122 -10.93 12.98 -7.49
CA ALA A 122 -12.03 13.16 -6.53
C ALA A 122 -11.53 13.10 -5.09
N MET A 123 -10.65 12.15 -4.77
CA MET A 123 -10.01 12.04 -3.46
C MET A 123 -9.23 13.30 -3.08
N VAL A 124 -8.37 13.79 -3.98
CA VAL A 124 -7.61 15.03 -3.78
C VAL A 124 -8.54 16.22 -3.55
N LYS A 125 -9.60 16.37 -4.37
CA LYS A 125 -10.60 17.43 -4.21
C LYS A 125 -11.29 17.35 -2.86
N ARG A 126 -11.78 16.16 -2.46
CA ARG A 126 -12.48 15.97 -1.19
C ARG A 126 -11.58 16.33 0.00
N LEU A 127 -10.37 15.78 0.04
CA LEU A 127 -9.39 16.06 1.10
C LEU A 127 -8.94 17.53 1.14
N SER A 128 -8.99 18.24 0.01
CA SER A 128 -8.71 19.67 -0.08
C SER A 128 -9.87 20.56 0.37
N GLY A 129 -10.98 19.99 0.86
CA GLY A 129 -12.11 20.72 1.42
C GLY A 129 -13.21 21.07 0.41
N VAL A 130 -13.26 20.41 -0.76
CA VAL A 130 -14.40 20.56 -1.68
C VAL A 130 -15.65 19.94 -1.02
N PRO A 131 -16.77 20.70 -0.93
CA PRO A 131 -17.93 20.29 -0.13
C PRO A 131 -18.82 19.25 -0.82
N ASN A 132 -18.63 18.99 -2.11
CA ASN A 132 -19.39 17.98 -2.84
C ASN A 132 -19.21 16.59 -2.23
N HIS A 133 -20.31 15.82 -2.19
CA HIS A 133 -20.24 14.41 -1.85
C HIS A 133 -19.45 13.63 -2.89
N SER A 134 -18.75 12.59 -2.45
CA SER A 134 -17.90 11.77 -3.35
C SER A 134 -18.71 11.07 -4.44
N SER A 135 -19.98 10.77 -4.18
CA SER A 135 -20.90 10.27 -5.21
C SER A 135 -21.11 11.25 -6.36
N GLU A 136 -21.15 12.56 -6.08
CA GLU A 136 -21.26 13.59 -7.12
C GLU A 136 -19.93 13.75 -7.86
N LEU A 137 -18.81 13.74 -7.12
CA LEU A 137 -17.47 13.84 -7.71
C LEU A 137 -17.15 12.67 -8.66
N LEU A 138 -17.75 11.50 -8.44
CA LEU A 138 -17.52 10.26 -9.20
C LEU A 138 -18.69 9.88 -10.11
N GLU A 139 -19.76 10.68 -10.21
CA GLU A 139 -20.96 10.34 -10.99
C GLU A 139 -20.60 10.07 -12.46
N PHE A 140 -19.73 10.89 -13.05
CA PHE A 140 -19.39 10.81 -14.47
C PHE A 140 -18.61 9.53 -14.86
N ILE A 141 -17.90 8.88 -13.93
CA ILE A 141 -17.20 7.62 -14.20
C ILE A 141 -18.03 6.37 -13.92
N GLN A 142 -19.19 6.50 -13.28
CA GLN A 142 -20.05 5.37 -12.92
C GLN A 142 -20.33 4.45 -14.12
N PRO A 143 -20.67 4.95 -15.34
CA PRO A 143 -20.90 4.07 -16.49
C PRO A 143 -19.64 3.29 -16.90
N SER A 144 -18.47 3.91 -16.81
CA SER A 144 -17.18 3.27 -17.15
C SER A 144 -16.85 2.14 -16.17
N THR A 145 -17.23 2.28 -14.90
CA THR A 145 -17.00 1.22 -13.90
C THR A 145 -17.80 -0.06 -14.16
N LEU A 146 -18.92 0.03 -14.89
CA LEU A 146 -19.73 -1.16 -15.25
C LEU A 146 -19.04 -2.06 -16.27
N ASN A 147 -18.08 -1.53 -17.02
CA ASN A 147 -17.33 -2.27 -18.03
C ASN A 147 -16.06 -2.94 -17.46
N ILE A 148 -15.78 -2.73 -16.17
CA ILE A 148 -14.68 -3.37 -15.46
C ILE A 148 -15.28 -4.31 -14.43
N ASP A 149 -15.09 -5.61 -14.64
CA ASP A 149 -15.44 -6.59 -13.62
C ASP A 149 -14.41 -6.53 -12.49
N GLY A 150 -14.83 -6.00 -11.33
CA GLY A 150 -13.98 -5.87 -10.16
C GLY A 150 -13.39 -7.21 -9.69
N TYR A 151 -14.04 -8.34 -9.99
CA TYR A 151 -13.51 -9.65 -9.63
C TYR A 151 -12.30 -10.06 -10.48
N ASN A 152 -12.33 -9.75 -11.77
CA ASN A 152 -11.24 -10.10 -12.67
C ASN A 152 -9.97 -9.28 -12.42
N GLN A 153 -10.09 -8.19 -11.66
CA GLN A 153 -8.97 -7.35 -11.25
C GLN A 153 -8.40 -7.74 -9.88
N ALA A 154 -9.17 -8.46 -9.05
CA ALA A 154 -8.69 -8.90 -7.74
C ALA A 154 -7.61 -9.98 -7.89
N SER A 155 -6.45 -9.80 -7.25
CA SER A 155 -5.38 -10.80 -7.20
C SER A 155 -5.86 -12.15 -6.63
N ALA A 156 -6.85 -12.12 -5.74
CA ALA A 156 -7.48 -13.26 -5.09
C ALA A 156 -8.86 -13.64 -5.66
N ASN A 157 -9.12 -13.38 -6.95
CA ASN A 157 -10.43 -13.57 -7.62
C ASN A 157 -11.14 -14.88 -7.21
N GLU A 158 -10.47 -16.04 -7.30
CA GLU A 158 -11.09 -17.34 -6.99
C GLU A 158 -11.61 -17.42 -5.54
N LYS A 159 -10.88 -16.86 -4.58
CA LYS A 159 -11.29 -16.81 -3.17
C LYS A 159 -12.46 -15.84 -2.98
N TYR A 160 -12.39 -14.64 -3.59
CA TYR A 160 -13.50 -13.69 -3.59
C TYR A 160 -14.78 -14.29 -4.15
N MET A 161 -14.68 -15.01 -5.28
CA MET A 161 -15.77 -15.76 -5.90
C MET A 161 -16.34 -16.84 -4.97
N ALA A 162 -15.48 -17.60 -4.29
CA ALA A 162 -15.93 -18.63 -3.36
C ALA A 162 -16.76 -18.03 -2.21
N HIS A 163 -16.28 -16.95 -1.59
CA HIS A 163 -17.01 -16.25 -0.53
C HIS A 163 -18.30 -15.61 -1.04
N PHE A 164 -18.29 -14.99 -2.22
CA PHE A 164 -19.49 -14.37 -2.79
C PHE A 164 -20.57 -15.41 -3.09
N ARG A 165 -20.21 -16.59 -3.62
CA ARG A 165 -21.16 -17.70 -3.81
C ARG A 165 -21.75 -18.19 -2.49
N GLN A 166 -20.98 -18.20 -1.40
CA GLN A 166 -21.49 -18.55 -0.07
C GLN A 166 -22.49 -17.50 0.44
N PHE A 167 -22.19 -16.21 0.26
CA PHE A 167 -23.10 -15.11 0.58
C PHE A 167 -24.43 -15.22 -0.18
N VAL A 168 -24.38 -15.45 -1.50
CA VAL A 168 -25.58 -15.60 -2.33
C VAL A 168 -26.43 -16.79 -1.86
N LYS A 169 -25.81 -17.92 -1.51
CA LYS A 169 -26.52 -19.08 -0.94
C LYS A 169 -27.18 -18.76 0.41
N ALA A 170 -26.53 -17.95 1.25
CA ALA A 170 -27.06 -17.56 2.56
C ALA A 170 -28.25 -16.58 2.46
N GLN A 171 -28.33 -15.77 1.40
CA GLN A 171 -29.32 -14.68 1.25
C GLN A 171 -30.63 -15.08 0.55
N SER A 172 -30.83 -16.35 0.18
CA SER A 172 -32.07 -16.88 -0.45
C SER A 172 -32.52 -16.14 -1.74
N ASN A 173 -32.26 -16.73 -2.92
CA ASN A 173 -32.78 -16.32 -4.24
C ASN A 173 -32.33 -14.95 -4.84
N ARG A 174 -31.16 -14.42 -4.49
CA ARG A 174 -30.57 -13.31 -5.28
C ARG A 174 -29.70 -13.89 -6.41
N THR A 175 -30.09 -13.68 -7.67
CA THR A 175 -29.19 -13.82 -8.83
C THR A 175 -28.43 -12.50 -8.97
N VAL A 176 -27.18 -12.47 -8.53
CA VAL A 176 -26.30 -11.32 -8.72
C VAL A 176 -25.15 -11.78 -9.59
N GLU A 177 -25.02 -11.15 -10.75
CA GLU A 177 -24.09 -11.57 -11.81
C GLU A 177 -22.77 -10.78 -11.79
N SER A 178 -22.70 -9.63 -11.12
CA SER A 178 -21.49 -8.80 -11.07
C SER A 178 -21.33 -7.96 -9.81
N PHE A 179 -20.09 -7.56 -9.54
CA PHE A 179 -19.71 -6.69 -8.42
C PHE A 179 -19.34 -5.32 -8.95
N GLU A 180 -20.09 -4.31 -8.51
CA GLU A 180 -19.91 -2.94 -8.98
C GLU A 180 -18.68 -2.32 -8.29
N LEU A 181 -17.81 -1.64 -9.06
CA LEU A 181 -16.66 -0.93 -8.49
C LEU A 181 -17.04 0.43 -7.92
N TRP A 182 -18.07 1.07 -8.47
CA TRP A 182 -18.42 2.43 -8.09
C TRP A 182 -18.75 2.60 -6.58
N PRO A 183 -19.56 1.73 -5.93
CA PRO A 183 -19.90 1.93 -4.53
C PRO A 183 -18.69 1.88 -3.59
N ILE A 184 -17.71 1.01 -3.89
CA ILE A 184 -16.48 0.91 -3.09
C ILE A 184 -15.51 2.07 -3.33
N LEU A 185 -15.45 2.61 -4.56
CA LEU A 185 -14.67 3.84 -4.83
C LEU A 185 -15.25 5.05 -4.09
N VAL A 186 -16.58 5.20 -4.05
CA VAL A 186 -17.26 6.25 -3.27
C VAL A 186 -16.96 6.08 -1.77
N ALA A 187 -17.09 4.85 -1.26
CA ALA A 187 -16.84 4.55 0.14
C ALA A 187 -15.38 4.85 0.54
N ASN A 188 -14.43 4.57 -0.36
CA ASN A 188 -13.01 4.87 -0.14
C ASN A 188 -12.79 6.38 0.10
N VAL A 189 -13.29 7.23 -0.80
CA VAL A 189 -13.13 8.69 -0.68
C VAL A 189 -13.72 9.23 0.62
N GLU A 190 -14.94 8.83 0.97
CA GLU A 190 -15.57 9.30 2.19
C GLU A 190 -14.91 8.74 3.46
N ALA A 191 -14.46 7.48 3.45
CA ALA A 191 -13.76 6.89 4.59
C ALA A 191 -12.40 7.55 4.85
N CYS A 192 -11.65 7.89 3.80
CA CYS A 192 -10.40 8.63 3.91
C CYS A 192 -10.65 10.05 4.45
N ASN A 193 -11.67 10.75 3.91
CA ASN A 193 -12.04 12.06 4.41
C ASN A 193 -12.47 12.03 5.89
N ALA A 194 -13.32 11.08 6.29
CA ALA A 194 -13.76 10.91 7.67
C ALA A 194 -12.59 10.59 8.61
N LEU A 195 -11.61 9.79 8.17
CA LEU A 195 -10.38 9.52 8.92
C LEU A 195 -9.61 10.82 9.20
N VAL A 196 -9.44 11.66 8.18
CA VAL A 196 -8.73 12.94 8.34
C VAL A 196 -9.53 13.90 9.22
N GLU A 197 -10.85 14.01 9.05
CA GLU A 197 -11.74 14.84 9.88
C GLU A 197 -11.64 14.49 11.36
N VAL A 198 -11.60 13.19 11.70
CA VAL A 198 -11.45 12.75 13.10
C VAL A 198 -10.11 13.19 13.71
N THR A 199 -9.11 13.48 12.90
CA THR A 199 -7.79 13.97 13.36
C THR A 199 -7.61 15.48 13.30
N GLU A 200 -8.62 16.26 12.89
CA GLU A 200 -8.48 17.72 12.68
C GLU A 200 -8.07 18.50 13.94
N TYR A 201 -8.37 17.98 15.12
CA TYR A 201 -8.02 18.61 16.39
C TYR A 201 -6.55 18.39 16.80
N LEU A 202 -5.81 17.55 16.08
CA LEU A 202 -4.40 17.26 16.32
C LEU A 202 -3.49 18.27 15.61
N GLU A 203 -2.39 18.65 16.24
CA GLU A 203 -1.36 19.50 15.64
C GLU A 203 -0.73 18.83 14.40
N ILE A 204 -0.64 17.50 14.37
CA ILE A 204 -0.10 16.74 13.24
C ILE A 204 -1.05 16.65 12.02
N SER A 205 -2.32 17.07 12.17
CA SER A 205 -3.37 16.89 11.15
C SER A 205 -2.99 17.39 9.74
N PRO A 206 -2.31 18.55 9.58
CA PRO A 206 -1.90 19.02 8.25
C PRO A 206 -0.99 18.03 7.52
N ILE A 207 -0.09 17.35 8.24
CA ILE A 207 0.81 16.33 7.66
C ILE A 207 0.01 15.10 7.21
N ILE A 208 -0.97 14.65 8.01
CA ILE A 208 -1.83 13.52 7.67
C ILE A 208 -2.62 13.82 6.39
N ARG A 209 -3.31 14.96 6.36
CA ARG A 209 -4.13 15.38 5.22
C ARG A 209 -3.30 15.54 3.95
N GLN A 210 -2.19 16.29 4.04
CA GLN A 210 -1.32 16.51 2.89
C GLN A 210 -0.64 15.21 2.44
N GLY A 211 -0.31 14.31 3.37
CA GLY A 211 0.23 12.99 3.08
C GLY A 211 -0.73 12.16 2.21
N PHE A 212 -2.02 12.13 2.53
CA PHE A 212 -3.02 11.47 1.70
C PHE A 212 -3.19 12.17 0.34
N ILE A 213 -3.29 13.52 0.30
CA ILE A 213 -3.37 14.26 -0.96
C ILE A 213 -2.20 13.92 -1.89
N ASN A 214 -0.97 13.96 -1.36
CA ASN A 214 0.24 13.63 -2.10
C ASN A 214 0.23 12.19 -2.61
N ARG A 215 -0.23 11.24 -1.79
CA ARG A 215 -0.35 9.83 -2.19
C ARG A 215 -1.20 9.68 -3.44
N TYR A 216 -2.42 10.21 -3.45
CA TYR A 216 -3.32 10.07 -4.61
C TYR A 216 -2.85 10.86 -5.83
N ALA A 217 -2.29 12.06 -5.63
CA ALA A 217 -1.69 12.83 -6.71
C ALA A 217 -0.50 12.08 -7.35
N SER A 218 0.37 11.49 -6.54
CA SER A 218 1.52 10.72 -7.01
C SER A 218 1.13 9.39 -7.64
N VAL A 219 0.06 8.71 -7.20
CA VAL A 219 -0.47 7.55 -7.93
C VAL A 219 -0.89 7.95 -9.34
N SER A 220 -1.61 9.06 -9.51
CA SER A 220 -1.92 9.58 -10.86
C SER A 220 -0.67 9.85 -11.69
N GLN A 221 0.36 10.49 -11.10
CA GLN A 221 1.64 10.69 -11.81
C GLN A 221 2.31 9.36 -12.19
N SER A 222 2.21 8.32 -11.36
CA SER A 222 2.78 7.01 -11.64
C SER A 222 2.07 6.29 -12.80
N LEU A 223 0.77 6.52 -12.99
CA LEU A 223 0.00 5.98 -14.12
C LEU A 223 0.41 6.60 -15.46
N ASP A 224 0.93 7.84 -15.40
CA ASP A 224 1.44 8.60 -16.53
C ASP A 224 2.97 8.51 -16.66
N ALA A 225 3.61 7.59 -15.92
CA ALA A 225 5.04 7.36 -16.03
C ALA A 225 5.45 7.07 -17.47
N HIS A 226 6.62 7.58 -17.88
CA HIS A 226 7.13 7.44 -19.24
C HIS A 226 8.65 7.26 -19.26
N ILE A 227 9.20 6.78 -20.38
CA ILE A 227 10.61 6.40 -20.54
C ILE A 227 11.64 7.52 -20.25
N ASN A 228 11.22 8.79 -20.34
CA ASN A 228 12.09 9.94 -20.13
C ASN A 228 12.15 10.41 -18.66
N MET A 229 11.44 9.75 -17.74
CA MET A 229 11.53 10.12 -16.33
C MET A 229 12.88 9.70 -15.77
N THR A 230 13.46 10.55 -14.94
CA THR A 230 14.69 10.25 -14.21
C THR A 230 14.41 9.33 -13.02
N LEU A 231 15.44 8.62 -12.54
CA LEU A 231 15.32 7.81 -11.33
C LEU A 231 14.97 8.65 -10.09
N GLU A 232 15.38 9.92 -10.06
CA GLU A 232 15.04 10.87 -9.00
C GLU A 232 13.54 11.23 -9.02
N GLU A 233 12.99 11.56 -10.19
CA GLU A 233 11.54 11.81 -10.35
C GLU A 233 10.71 10.58 -9.95
N LEU A 234 11.12 9.38 -10.38
CA LEU A 234 10.46 8.13 -10.00
C LEU A 234 10.56 7.85 -8.50
N THR A 235 11.68 8.20 -7.88
CA THR A 235 11.84 8.12 -6.41
C THR A 235 10.83 9.03 -5.74
N ASN A 236 10.74 10.29 -6.16
CA ASN A 236 9.84 11.28 -5.55
C ASN A 236 8.38 10.85 -5.68
N ILE A 237 7.97 10.40 -6.86
CA ILE A 237 6.63 9.80 -7.08
C ILE A 237 6.45 8.60 -6.15
N GLY A 238 7.41 7.68 -6.18
CA GLY A 238 7.38 6.42 -5.42
C GLY A 238 7.23 6.63 -3.91
N THR A 239 7.96 7.58 -3.32
CA THR A 239 7.93 7.92 -1.90
C THR A 239 6.52 8.29 -1.43
N HIS A 240 5.74 8.97 -2.26
CA HIS A 240 4.37 9.35 -1.89
C HIS A 240 3.33 8.26 -2.17
N THR A 241 3.56 7.35 -3.13
CA THR A 241 2.58 6.29 -3.47
C THR A 241 2.35 5.25 -2.37
N VAL A 242 3.32 5.00 -1.48
CA VAL A 242 3.28 3.88 -0.51
C VAL A 242 2.53 4.17 0.79
N SER A 243 1.82 5.29 0.90
CA SER A 243 1.01 5.70 2.08
C SER A 243 1.76 5.83 3.42
N VAL A 244 3.08 5.65 3.45
CA VAL A 244 3.85 5.60 4.71
C VAL A 244 3.76 6.90 5.51
N ILE A 245 3.87 8.05 4.83
CA ILE A 245 3.83 9.37 5.46
C ILE A 245 2.52 9.57 6.24
N PRO A 246 1.32 9.53 5.62
CA PRO A 246 0.08 9.77 6.35
C PRO A 246 -0.19 8.74 7.44
N VAL A 247 0.22 7.47 7.25
CA VAL A 247 -0.02 6.38 8.21
C VAL A 247 0.85 6.52 9.45
N LEU A 248 2.13 6.81 9.27
CA LEU A 248 3.03 7.07 10.39
C LEU A 248 2.65 8.37 11.10
N ALA A 249 2.32 9.44 10.37
CA ALA A 249 1.84 10.68 10.95
C ALA A 249 0.57 10.46 11.80
N TYR A 250 -0.37 9.66 11.30
CA TYR A 250 -1.58 9.29 12.04
C TYR A 250 -1.25 8.62 13.38
N TYR A 251 -0.42 7.57 13.36
CA TYR A 251 -0.07 6.86 14.59
C TYR A 251 0.82 7.68 15.53
N ILE A 252 1.68 8.56 15.01
CA ILE A 252 2.44 9.51 15.83
C ILE A 252 1.47 10.43 16.56
N GLY A 253 0.52 11.06 15.87
CA GLY A 253 -0.48 11.93 16.50
C GLY A 253 -1.27 11.20 17.60
N VAL A 254 -1.73 9.98 17.33
CA VAL A 254 -2.44 9.18 18.34
C VAL A 254 -1.55 8.92 19.56
N LEU A 255 -0.29 8.52 19.37
CA LEU A 255 0.61 8.23 20.49
C LEU A 255 1.02 9.49 21.26
N THR A 256 1.33 10.59 20.57
CA THR A 256 1.96 11.78 21.16
C THR A 256 1.00 12.91 21.47
N GLU A 257 -0.28 12.82 21.08
CA GLU A 257 -1.26 13.87 21.36
C GLU A 257 -2.54 13.31 22.02
N VAL A 258 -2.80 12.00 21.90
CA VAL A 258 -3.98 11.36 22.52
C VAL A 258 -3.59 10.47 23.70
N ILE A 259 -2.67 9.53 23.51
CA ILE A 259 -2.32 8.54 24.54
C ILE A 259 -1.36 9.12 25.59
N ASP A 260 -0.21 9.65 25.16
CA ASP A 260 0.80 10.25 26.03
C ASP A 260 1.20 11.62 25.48
N PRO A 261 0.41 12.68 25.76
CA PRO A 261 0.62 14.00 25.17
C PRO A 261 2.04 14.55 25.38
N GLN A 262 2.73 14.85 24.28
CA GLN A 262 4.07 15.42 24.22
C GLN A 262 3.98 16.87 23.71
N PRO A 263 4.07 17.90 24.58
CA PRO A 263 3.95 19.30 24.17
C PRO A 263 4.96 19.74 23.10
N GLU A 264 6.14 19.11 23.09
CA GLU A 264 7.21 19.40 22.15
C GLU A 264 6.92 18.93 20.70
N ILE A 265 5.85 18.17 20.46
CA ILE A 265 5.50 17.66 19.12
C ILE A 265 5.27 18.80 18.10
N LYS A 266 4.63 19.88 18.55
CA LYS A 266 4.39 21.07 17.72
C LYS A 266 5.68 21.65 17.16
N GLY A 267 6.72 21.71 18.00
CA GLY A 267 8.02 22.27 17.60
C GLY A 267 8.76 21.44 16.56
N VAL A 268 8.61 20.11 16.56
CA VAL A 268 9.24 19.23 15.54
C VAL A 268 8.45 19.16 14.24
N ILE A 269 7.16 19.51 14.28
CA ILE A 269 6.31 19.71 13.10
C ILE A 269 6.67 21.05 12.44
N GLU A 270 6.66 22.14 13.21
CA GLU A 270 6.84 23.50 12.66
C GLU A 270 8.19 23.72 11.96
N ASP A 271 9.25 23.00 12.36
CA ASP A 271 10.55 23.07 11.69
C ASP A 271 10.83 21.93 10.71
N GLY A 272 9.82 21.08 10.44
CA GLY A 272 9.87 20.05 9.41
C GLY A 272 10.73 18.83 9.75
N LEU A 273 11.24 18.72 10.98
CA LEU A 273 12.06 17.57 11.40
C LEU A 273 11.25 16.26 11.34
N LEU A 274 9.96 16.32 11.69
CA LEU A 274 9.09 15.16 11.61
C LEU A 274 8.81 14.77 10.16
N GLU A 275 8.48 15.73 9.30
CA GLU A 275 8.24 15.50 7.88
C GLU A 275 9.46 14.91 7.16
N ASP A 276 10.67 15.35 7.51
CA ASP A 276 11.92 14.78 7.00
C ASP A 276 12.07 13.30 7.41
N ALA A 277 11.79 12.98 8.67
CA ALA A 277 11.80 11.59 9.15
C ALA A 277 10.79 10.72 8.39
N LEU A 278 9.56 11.23 8.21
CA LEU A 278 8.48 10.53 7.52
C LEU A 278 8.78 10.32 6.04
N ALA A 279 9.27 11.34 5.34
CA ALA A 279 9.65 11.25 3.93
C ALA A 279 10.84 10.30 3.71
N THR A 280 11.81 10.32 4.62
CA THR A 280 12.97 9.40 4.58
C THR A 280 12.53 7.95 4.84
N ALA A 281 11.66 7.72 5.83
CA ALA A 281 11.07 6.40 6.09
C ALA A 281 10.26 5.90 4.88
N ALA A 282 9.46 6.77 4.26
CA ALA A 282 8.68 6.42 3.07
C ALA A 282 9.56 6.06 1.87
N THR A 283 10.68 6.76 1.67
CA THR A 283 11.68 6.43 0.63
C THR A 283 12.30 5.06 0.87
N ILE A 284 12.70 4.77 2.12
CA ILE A 284 13.23 3.46 2.53
C ILE A 284 12.22 2.35 2.22
N ILE A 285 10.96 2.52 2.63
CA ILE A 285 9.89 1.53 2.39
C ILE A 285 9.60 1.36 0.89
N ARG A 286 9.58 2.44 0.09
CA ARG A 286 9.41 2.35 -1.36
C ARG A 286 10.49 1.47 -1.99
N ILE A 287 11.75 1.72 -1.63
CA ILE A 287 12.88 0.93 -2.14
C ILE A 287 12.77 -0.53 -1.69
N LEU A 288 12.39 -0.79 -0.44
CA LEU A 288 12.16 -2.15 0.05
C LEU A 288 11.00 -2.84 -0.66
N ASN A 289 9.90 -2.13 -0.94
CA ASN A 289 8.75 -2.66 -1.66
C ASN A 289 9.14 -3.14 -3.07
N ASP A 290 10.02 -2.38 -3.75
CA ASP A 290 10.47 -2.62 -5.12
C ASP A 290 11.62 -3.61 -5.26
N MET A 291 12.59 -3.57 -4.34
CA MET A 291 13.81 -4.38 -4.42
C MET A 291 13.80 -5.60 -3.49
N GLY A 292 12.92 -5.59 -2.49
CA GLY A 292 12.98 -6.52 -1.36
C GLY A 292 14.37 -6.56 -0.73
N VAL A 293 14.82 -7.78 -0.39
CA VAL A 293 16.13 -8.01 0.24
C VAL A 293 17.32 -7.54 -0.62
N VAL A 294 17.15 -7.30 -1.93
CA VAL A 294 18.26 -6.82 -2.79
C VAL A 294 18.70 -5.41 -2.40
N ALA A 295 17.82 -4.60 -1.82
CA ALA A 295 18.17 -3.28 -1.28
C ALA A 295 19.27 -3.37 -0.21
N THR A 296 19.26 -4.42 0.60
CA THR A 296 20.18 -4.60 1.74
C THR A 296 21.48 -5.31 1.37
N TYR A 297 21.63 -5.73 0.11
CA TYR A 297 22.81 -6.47 -0.32
C TYR A 297 24.09 -5.62 -0.24
N SER A 298 25.24 -6.28 -0.09
CA SER A 298 26.52 -5.62 -0.33
C SER A 298 26.72 -5.40 -1.83
N THR A 299 27.62 -4.48 -2.21
CA THR A 299 27.99 -4.27 -3.61
C THR A 299 28.43 -5.58 -4.27
N GLY A 300 29.26 -6.38 -3.59
CA GLY A 300 29.70 -7.68 -4.11
C GLY A 300 28.55 -8.66 -4.36
N LYS A 301 27.57 -8.74 -3.44
CA LYS A 301 26.41 -9.64 -3.61
C LYS A 301 25.51 -9.20 -4.76
N ARG A 302 25.33 -7.88 -4.98
CA ARG A 302 24.65 -7.36 -6.18
C ARG A 302 25.42 -7.68 -7.46
N THR A 303 26.74 -7.50 -7.48
CA THR A 303 27.57 -7.87 -8.63
C THR A 303 27.45 -9.37 -8.95
N SER A 304 27.44 -10.24 -7.93
CA SER A 304 27.22 -11.69 -8.13
C SER A 304 25.83 -11.99 -8.67
N LEU A 305 24.79 -11.27 -8.24
CA LEU A 305 23.44 -11.39 -8.79
C LEU A 305 23.42 -11.01 -10.28
N ILE A 306 23.99 -9.86 -10.65
CA ILE A 306 24.09 -9.42 -12.04
C ILE A 306 24.89 -10.41 -12.89
N HIS A 307 26.02 -10.93 -12.39
CA HIS A 307 26.78 -11.97 -13.09
C HIS A 307 25.97 -13.26 -13.29
N SER A 308 25.13 -13.62 -12.31
CA SER A 308 24.23 -14.78 -12.43
C SER A 308 23.17 -14.56 -13.52
N LEU A 309 22.67 -13.32 -13.70
CA LEU A 309 21.77 -12.96 -14.79
C LEU A 309 22.47 -13.07 -16.16
N TRP A 310 23.71 -12.60 -16.28
CA TRP A 310 24.51 -12.77 -17.50
C TRP A 310 24.70 -14.25 -17.85
N LYS A 311 25.07 -15.09 -16.88
CA LYS A 311 25.19 -16.53 -17.11
C LYS A 311 23.85 -17.19 -17.50
N ALA A 312 22.75 -16.71 -16.93
CA ALA A 312 21.42 -17.19 -17.27
C ALA A 312 20.98 -16.73 -18.67
N SER A 313 21.39 -15.55 -19.14
CA SER A 313 21.05 -15.07 -20.49
C SER A 313 21.77 -15.84 -21.60
N GLU A 314 22.97 -16.36 -21.34
CA GLU A 314 23.72 -17.24 -22.26
C GLU A 314 23.05 -18.61 -22.43
N ASN A 315 22.43 -19.12 -21.36
CA ASN A 315 21.83 -20.46 -21.32
C ASN A 315 20.29 -20.42 -21.27
N LYS A 316 19.69 -19.30 -21.68
CA LYS A 316 18.25 -19.08 -21.57
C LYS A 316 17.46 -20.03 -22.49
N PRO A 317 16.28 -20.50 -22.05
CA PRO A 317 15.33 -21.18 -22.93
C PRO A 317 14.93 -20.30 -24.13
N MET A 318 14.60 -20.93 -25.26
CA MET A 318 14.19 -20.23 -26.50
C MET A 318 12.95 -19.33 -26.32
N ASN A 319 12.11 -19.56 -25.31
CA ASN A 319 10.93 -18.73 -25.03
C ASN A 319 11.24 -17.48 -24.18
N VAL A 320 12.49 -17.29 -23.74
CA VAL A 320 12.94 -16.08 -23.02
C VAL A 320 13.56 -15.12 -24.02
N GLN A 321 12.83 -14.05 -24.34
CA GLN A 321 13.16 -13.08 -25.39
C GLN A 321 13.40 -11.66 -24.86
N SER A 322 13.10 -11.41 -23.58
CA SER A 322 13.22 -10.09 -22.94
C SER A 322 13.85 -10.20 -21.56
N ILE A 323 14.37 -9.07 -21.05
CA ILE A 323 14.95 -9.00 -19.70
C ILE A 323 13.91 -9.32 -18.62
N THR A 324 12.67 -8.86 -18.76
CA THR A 324 11.60 -9.16 -17.79
C THR A 324 11.30 -10.66 -17.72
N GLN A 325 11.26 -11.35 -18.87
CA GLN A 325 11.13 -12.81 -18.93
C GLN A 325 12.34 -13.52 -18.31
N LEU A 326 13.55 -13.00 -18.50
CA LEU A 326 14.75 -13.55 -17.86
C LEU A 326 14.68 -13.40 -16.33
N LEU A 327 14.29 -12.22 -15.82
CA LEU A 327 14.12 -11.98 -14.39
C LEU A 327 13.12 -12.95 -13.77
N CYS A 328 11.95 -13.16 -14.39
CA CYS A 328 10.98 -14.16 -13.94
C CYS A 328 11.54 -15.59 -13.99
N HIS A 329 12.31 -15.93 -15.04
CA HIS A 329 12.92 -17.26 -15.15
C HIS A 329 13.91 -17.54 -14.01
N VAL A 330 14.76 -16.55 -13.68
CA VAL A 330 15.78 -16.68 -12.64
C VAL A 330 15.16 -16.62 -11.23
N ALA A 331 14.11 -15.84 -11.02
CA ALA A 331 13.42 -15.72 -9.73
C ALA A 331 12.90 -17.06 -9.17
N ASN A 332 12.55 -18.00 -10.03
CA ASN A 332 12.17 -19.37 -9.62
C ASN A 332 13.30 -20.11 -8.86
N LYS A 333 14.55 -19.67 -9.01
CA LYS A 333 15.74 -20.26 -8.36
C LYS A 333 16.45 -19.27 -7.43
N THR A 334 15.97 -18.04 -7.32
CA THR A 334 16.64 -16.97 -6.58
C THR A 334 15.58 -16.14 -5.87
N GLU A 335 15.35 -16.46 -4.60
CA GLU A 335 14.34 -15.81 -3.74
C GLU A 335 14.51 -14.28 -3.68
N ALA A 336 15.74 -13.79 -3.79
CA ALA A 336 16.02 -12.35 -3.84
C ALA A 336 15.28 -11.61 -4.97
N LEU A 337 14.92 -12.31 -6.06
CA LEU A 337 14.21 -11.71 -7.19
C LEU A 337 12.69 -11.84 -7.10
N THR A 338 12.16 -12.39 -6.00
CA THR A 338 10.72 -12.67 -5.84
C THR A 338 9.86 -11.40 -5.98
N ARG A 339 10.32 -10.25 -5.47
CA ARG A 339 9.60 -8.97 -5.59
C ARG A 339 9.54 -8.47 -7.04
N PHE A 340 10.66 -8.49 -7.75
CA PHE A 340 10.67 -8.16 -9.18
C PHE A 340 9.77 -9.12 -9.99
N GLN A 341 9.78 -10.41 -9.65
CA GLN A 341 8.88 -11.38 -10.30
C GLN A 341 7.41 -11.03 -10.08
N LYS A 342 7.01 -10.71 -8.85
CA LYS A 342 5.65 -10.26 -8.51
C LYS A 342 5.24 -9.07 -9.39
N ASP A 343 6.04 -8.00 -9.38
CA ASP A 343 5.68 -6.76 -10.06
C ASP A 343 5.70 -6.91 -11.60
N ILE A 344 6.53 -7.80 -12.14
CA ILE A 344 6.48 -8.15 -13.57
C ILE A 344 5.22 -8.96 -13.90
N LEU A 345 4.86 -9.95 -13.08
CA LEU A 345 3.71 -10.82 -13.31
C LEU A 345 2.39 -10.07 -13.21
N TYR A 346 2.26 -9.20 -12.20
CA TYR A 346 1.07 -8.39 -12.00
C TYR A 346 1.14 -7.04 -12.72
N GLY A 347 2.25 -6.71 -13.39
CA GLY A 347 2.42 -5.43 -14.08
C GLY A 347 2.21 -4.24 -13.15
N GLU A 348 2.77 -4.32 -11.94
CA GLU A 348 2.75 -3.26 -10.93
C GLU A 348 3.85 -2.23 -11.19
N PHE A 349 3.65 -1.01 -10.66
CA PHE A 349 4.66 0.03 -10.74
C PHE A 349 5.84 -0.28 -9.82
N ASN A 350 7.02 -0.44 -10.43
CA ASN A 350 8.28 -0.66 -9.73
C ASN A 350 9.39 0.22 -10.32
N ILE A 351 9.96 1.09 -9.49
CA ILE A 351 10.95 2.09 -9.92
C ILE A 351 12.25 1.45 -10.44
N CYS A 352 12.59 0.26 -9.95
CA CYS A 352 13.79 -0.48 -10.35
C CYS A 352 13.65 -1.19 -11.69
N LEU A 353 12.41 -1.43 -12.15
CA LEU A 353 12.10 -2.01 -13.46
C LEU A 353 12.00 -0.96 -14.57
N HIS A 354 12.25 0.32 -14.24
CA HIS A 354 12.17 1.42 -15.20
C HIS A 354 13.08 1.18 -16.42
N ASN A 355 12.57 1.52 -17.59
CA ASN A 355 13.19 1.35 -18.92
C ASN A 355 13.48 -0.08 -19.37
N LEU A 356 13.29 -1.11 -18.54
CA LEU A 356 13.60 -2.49 -18.92
C LEU A 356 12.71 -3.04 -20.05
N ALA A 357 11.45 -2.62 -20.14
CA ALA A 357 10.55 -3.07 -21.20
C ALA A 357 10.92 -2.53 -22.59
N TYR A 358 11.74 -1.48 -22.65
CA TYR A 358 12.07 -0.75 -23.88
C TYR A 358 13.49 -1.07 -24.37
N THR A 359 14.20 -1.98 -23.72
CA THR A 359 15.55 -2.37 -24.11
C THR A 359 15.53 -3.26 -25.35
N GLU A 360 16.42 -3.00 -26.30
CA GLU A 360 16.53 -3.75 -27.56
C GLU A 360 17.08 -5.18 -27.39
N SER A 361 17.76 -5.46 -26.27
CA SER A 361 18.35 -6.76 -25.98
C SER A 361 18.34 -7.08 -24.49
N ILE A 362 18.41 -8.37 -24.17
CA ILE A 362 18.53 -8.86 -22.79
C ILE A 362 19.81 -8.33 -22.15
N GLU A 363 20.90 -8.32 -22.90
CA GLU A 363 22.24 -7.90 -22.46
C GLU A 363 22.24 -6.42 -22.06
N TYR A 364 21.59 -5.57 -22.85
CA TYR A 364 21.41 -4.17 -22.50
C TYR A 364 20.48 -4.02 -21.29
N GLY A 365 19.39 -4.79 -21.23
CA GLY A 365 18.49 -4.80 -20.08
C GLY A 365 19.15 -5.23 -18.77
N ILE A 366 20.08 -6.19 -18.79
CA ILE A 366 20.87 -6.56 -17.58
C ILE A 366 21.73 -5.38 -17.11
N SER A 367 22.31 -4.62 -18.05
CA SER A 367 23.13 -3.46 -17.73
C SER A 367 22.30 -2.36 -17.05
N ILE A 368 21.16 -1.99 -17.64
CA ILE A 368 20.23 -1.01 -17.06
C ILE A 368 19.71 -1.47 -15.70
N PHE A 369 19.34 -2.74 -15.57
CA PHE A 369 18.90 -3.28 -14.28
C PHE A 369 20.02 -3.17 -13.22
N GLY A 370 21.26 -3.47 -13.58
CA GLY A 370 22.41 -3.32 -12.69
C GLY A 370 22.65 -1.87 -12.24
N GLU A 371 22.47 -0.90 -13.14
CA GLU A 371 22.55 0.53 -12.84
C GLU A 371 21.44 0.94 -11.87
N ASN A 372 20.19 0.57 -12.14
CA ASN A 372 19.05 0.83 -11.27
C ASN A 372 19.27 0.24 -9.87
N LEU A 373 19.67 -1.04 -9.76
CA LEU A 373 19.96 -1.68 -8.48
C LEU A 373 21.07 -0.96 -7.70
N THR A 374 22.07 -0.42 -8.40
CA THR A 374 23.18 0.30 -7.77
C THR A 374 22.72 1.64 -7.24
N TYR A 375 21.96 2.40 -8.04
CA TYR A 375 21.40 3.70 -7.66
C TYR A 375 20.50 3.55 -6.42
N PHE A 376 19.49 2.70 -6.48
CA PHE A 376 18.52 2.57 -5.39
C PHE A 376 19.11 1.94 -4.12
N ALA A 377 20.10 1.05 -4.23
CA ALA A 377 20.81 0.55 -3.04
C ALA A 377 21.77 1.58 -2.42
N GLN A 378 22.25 2.56 -3.19
CA GLN A 378 22.99 3.69 -2.63
C GLN A 378 22.02 4.63 -1.90
N LEU A 379 20.91 4.98 -2.55
CA LEU A 379 19.87 5.81 -1.95
C LEU A 379 19.34 5.19 -0.65
N TYR A 380 19.05 3.89 -0.65
CA TYR A 380 18.64 3.14 0.54
C TYR A 380 19.59 3.35 1.73
N ARG A 381 20.90 3.18 1.51
CA ARG A 381 21.91 3.34 2.56
C ARG A 381 22.04 4.78 3.02
N GLN A 382 21.94 5.74 2.10
CA GLN A 382 21.96 7.17 2.43
C GLN A 382 20.74 7.54 3.29
N SER A 383 19.55 7.11 2.89
CA SER A 383 18.32 7.33 3.65
C SER A 383 18.36 6.66 5.02
N GLN A 384 18.90 5.45 5.15
CA GLN A 384 19.09 4.78 6.45
C GLN A 384 20.01 5.57 7.39
N MET A 385 21.13 6.10 6.88
CA MET A 385 22.04 6.93 7.68
C MET A 385 21.37 8.25 8.09
N HIS A 386 20.72 8.92 7.15
CA HIS A 386 20.01 10.17 7.40
C HIS A 386 18.88 9.98 8.42
N LEU A 387 18.05 8.95 8.25
CA LEU A 387 16.95 8.65 9.16
C LEU A 387 17.46 8.44 10.59
N ARG A 388 18.54 7.69 10.79
CA ARG A 388 19.11 7.48 12.12
C ARG A 388 19.47 8.81 12.79
N ASP A 389 20.05 9.73 12.04
CA ASP A 389 20.48 11.03 12.56
C ASP A 389 19.27 11.94 12.87
N VAL A 390 18.25 11.92 12.01
CA VAL A 390 16.97 12.63 12.20
C VAL A 390 16.19 12.09 13.40
N LEU A 391 16.08 10.76 13.54
CA LEU A 391 15.40 10.11 14.67
C LEU A 391 16.11 10.43 16.00
N ALA A 392 17.45 10.46 16.03
CA ALA A 392 18.20 10.92 17.20
C ALA A 392 17.98 12.42 17.50
N GLY A 393 17.65 13.22 16.50
CA GLY A 393 17.16 14.59 16.66
C GLY A 393 15.79 14.64 17.34
N LEU A 394 14.84 13.85 16.84
CA LEU A 394 13.48 13.75 17.41
C LEU A 394 13.52 13.27 18.86
N ASP A 395 14.25 12.21 19.17
CA ASP A 395 14.35 11.65 20.53
C ASP A 395 14.84 12.69 21.54
N ARG A 396 15.83 13.50 21.16
CA ARG A 396 16.37 14.56 22.02
C ARG A 396 15.36 15.68 22.28
N ARG A 397 14.57 16.04 21.26
CA ARG A 397 13.60 17.14 21.35
C ARG A 397 12.34 16.74 22.08
N LEU A 398 11.82 15.56 21.78
CA LEU A 398 10.62 15.00 22.41
C LEU A 398 10.93 14.39 23.78
N LYS A 399 12.20 14.16 24.12
CA LYS A 399 12.63 13.44 25.34
C LYS A 399 11.97 12.07 25.49
N SER A 400 11.59 11.48 24.36
CA SER A 400 10.86 10.23 24.24
C SER A 400 11.31 9.55 22.96
N ASN A 401 11.44 8.22 23.00
CA ASN A 401 11.75 7.40 21.84
C ASN A 401 10.51 6.79 21.18
N ALA A 402 9.30 7.19 21.58
CA ALA A 402 8.07 6.62 21.03
C ALA A 402 7.99 6.80 19.50
N VAL A 403 8.28 8.01 19.00
CA VAL A 403 8.25 8.30 17.56
C VAL A 403 9.30 7.50 16.79
N SER A 404 10.54 7.47 17.27
CA SER A 404 11.61 6.71 16.62
C SER A 404 11.37 5.21 16.66
N ASN A 405 10.84 4.67 17.77
CA ASN A 405 10.46 3.27 17.89
C ASN A 405 9.33 2.89 16.92
N LEU A 406 8.32 3.75 16.74
CA LEU A 406 7.26 3.53 15.76
C LEU A 406 7.81 3.48 14.34
N ILE A 407 8.60 4.48 13.94
CA ILE A 407 9.18 4.55 12.59
C ILE A 407 10.11 3.37 12.32
N ASN A 408 11.02 3.05 13.24
CA ASN A 408 11.91 1.90 13.11
C ASN A 408 11.16 0.57 13.13
N GLY A 409 10.15 0.42 13.99
CA GLY A 409 9.29 -0.77 14.04
C GLY A 409 8.57 -1.00 12.71
N PHE A 410 8.08 0.07 12.09
CA PHE A 410 7.45 0.03 10.77
C PHE A 410 8.42 -0.40 9.66
N ILE A 411 9.64 0.14 9.65
CA ILE A 411 10.68 -0.25 8.69
C ILE A 411 11.10 -1.70 8.89
N ASN A 412 11.41 -2.10 10.13
CA ASN A 412 11.85 -3.46 10.46
C ASN A 412 10.80 -4.51 10.07
N PHE A 413 9.52 -4.21 10.26
CA PHE A 413 8.43 -5.08 9.82
C PHE A 413 8.47 -5.30 8.31
N HIS A 414 8.62 -4.23 7.51
CA HIS A 414 8.68 -4.33 6.06
C HIS A 414 9.95 -5.03 5.58
N GLU A 415 11.11 -4.76 6.20
CA GLU A 415 12.34 -5.49 5.93
C GLU A 415 12.14 -7.01 6.13
N GLN A 416 11.48 -7.42 7.21
CA GLN A 416 11.21 -8.83 7.50
C GLN A 416 10.25 -9.46 6.48
N ILE A 417 9.12 -8.82 6.20
CA ILE A 417 8.14 -9.36 5.23
C ILE A 417 8.78 -9.54 3.86
N TYR A 418 9.53 -8.54 3.38
CA TYR A 418 10.12 -8.58 2.04
C TYR A 418 11.35 -9.49 1.90
N THR A 419 11.74 -10.20 2.98
CA THR A 419 12.68 -11.32 2.86
C THR A 419 12.02 -12.61 2.39
N HIS A 420 10.70 -12.76 2.56
CA HIS A 420 9.95 -13.95 2.19
C HIS A 420 9.45 -13.86 0.75
N ARG A 421 9.15 -15.02 0.15
CA ARG A 421 8.49 -15.08 -1.15
C ARG A 421 7.10 -14.44 -1.11
N PHE A 422 6.77 -13.70 -2.17
CA PHE A 422 5.47 -13.00 -2.26
C PHE A 422 4.27 -13.94 -2.34
N ASP A 423 4.47 -15.20 -2.77
CA ASP A 423 3.41 -16.21 -2.93
C ASP A 423 3.15 -17.01 -1.63
N THR A 424 3.63 -16.50 -0.49
CA THR A 424 3.46 -17.12 0.82
C THR A 424 2.77 -16.18 1.78
N THR A 425 2.02 -16.72 2.73
CA THR A 425 1.36 -15.93 3.79
C THR A 425 2.34 -15.06 4.61
N ALA A 426 3.63 -15.42 4.63
CA ALA A 426 4.68 -14.67 5.32
C ALA A 426 5.26 -13.51 4.50
N GLY A 427 5.15 -13.54 3.16
CA GLY A 427 5.68 -12.51 2.26
C GLY A 427 4.64 -11.66 1.54
N GLU A 428 3.36 -11.89 1.83
CA GLU A 428 2.23 -11.21 1.23
C GLU A 428 1.51 -10.29 2.24
N TYR A 429 1.42 -8.99 1.89
CA TYR A 429 0.79 -7.95 2.74
C TYR A 429 -0.75 -7.96 2.57
N VAL A 430 -1.25 -8.32 1.39
CA VAL A 430 -2.68 -8.52 1.07
C VAL A 430 -2.78 -9.65 0.02
N ALA A 431 -3.65 -10.65 0.24
CA ALA A 431 -3.61 -11.99 -0.38
C ALA A 431 -4.88 -12.41 -1.15
#